data_AF-A0A7W0QEI6-F1
#
_entry.id   AF-A0A7W0QEI6-F1
#
_cell.length_a   1.000
_cell.length_b   1.000
_cell.length_c   1.000
_cell.angle_alpha   90.00
_cell.angle_beta   90.00
_cell.angle_gamma   90.00
#
_symmetry.space_group_name_H-M   'P 1'
#
loop_
_entity.id
_entity.type
_entity.pdbx_description
1 polymer ?
#
loop_
_entity_poly.entity_id
_entity_poly.type
_entity_poly.pdbx_seq_one_letter_code
_entity_poly.pdbx_strand_id
1 'polypeptide(L)'
;MTKKQAADGTTSDDADKKAKKKPAAKKAAPAKKPATKPAAKKPAAKVAPRKKKGDAETAAVETPSAALADVEDAEVLSETPAEVIQELAAVVAEPLSDEERELQALYGDDLAKPGIVHTEYQDRQTADEDRPMMPEINARDERKHQWQERRDRRRGRREERERHRDERRTQRDQPQAAQPGQAAGQGAPQAGGGGGGRQGGGQPRQHDQRPPSQNQPNAQAYQRPLQPPVQIQATEIDALGRVGTPLGDAAATVFAQLRNGQPLPVRQLAQMMRKRSLVETDPEQLAPQLKAELLGDERSYRTLGLRPRIVYRGRDLFAPGPVSMSVTADAEAGVATALSKLAGATHRALAQRIAKASAVGFERLIHAYMVAAGYREIAWVKRVGGISYASATAPGIDRTVLISARSGDQPIDRRGIGELRVGVEAKNLVAGVLFSGPELSEDAERELERPGRSIAVMCGDQLVAALIATGVGVVSSAAPLHYVDDQLLDELLAG
;
A
#
# COMPACT_ATOMS: atom_id res chain seq x y z
N MET A 1 -60.77 -51.14 3.60
CA MET A 1 -60.49 -52.59 3.73
C MET A 1 -59.10 -52.88 3.15
N THR A 2 -58.44 -53.99 3.54
CA THR A 2 -57.27 -54.65 2.86
C THR A 2 -56.15 -53.75 2.28
N LYS A 3 -54.90 -53.65 2.75
CA LYS A 3 -53.95 -54.57 3.46
C LYS A 3 -53.28 -55.68 2.60
N LYS A 4 -52.15 -55.33 1.95
CA LYS A 4 -50.90 -56.11 1.68
C LYS A 4 -49.86 -55.14 1.05
N GLN A 5 -48.54 -55.14 1.24
CA GLN A 5 -47.47 -56.10 1.62
C GLN A 5 -46.90 -57.03 0.53
N ALA A 6 -45.58 -57.27 0.65
CA ALA A 6 -44.61 -57.91 -0.28
C ALA A 6 -44.21 -57.02 -1.49
N ALA A 7 -42.94 -56.80 -1.87
CA ALA A 7 -41.61 -57.41 -1.66
C ALA A 7 -41.13 -58.40 -2.76
N ASP A 8 -39.80 -58.50 -2.87
CA ASP A 8 -38.97 -59.26 -3.85
C ASP A 8 -39.09 -58.85 -5.34
N GLY A 9 -38.04 -58.86 -6.17
CA GLY A 9 -36.59 -58.84 -5.88
C GLY A 9 -35.77 -60.00 -6.50
N THR A 10 -35.34 -59.86 -7.77
CA THR A 10 -34.38 -60.80 -8.40
C THR A 10 -33.58 -60.22 -9.58
N THR A 11 -32.34 -60.72 -9.71
CA THR A 11 -31.50 -61.02 -10.93
C THR A 11 -32.09 -60.77 -12.33
N SER A 12 -31.32 -60.40 -13.37
CA SER A 12 -29.84 -60.30 -13.59
C SER A 12 -29.53 -59.29 -14.76
N ASP A 13 -28.47 -59.25 -15.60
CA ASP A 13 -27.37 -60.18 -15.96
C ASP A 13 -26.15 -59.52 -16.70
N ASP A 14 -25.20 -60.37 -17.14
CA ASP A 14 -24.07 -60.22 -18.10
C ASP A 14 -24.19 -59.19 -19.27
N ALA A 15 -23.13 -58.69 -19.96
CA ALA A 15 -21.66 -58.62 -19.80
C ALA A 15 -21.09 -57.77 -21.00
N ASP A 16 -19.82 -57.72 -21.48
CA ASP A 16 -18.50 -58.33 -21.18
C ASP A 16 -17.38 -57.48 -21.87
N LYS A 17 -16.10 -57.67 -21.47
CA LYS A 17 -14.84 -57.21 -22.13
C LYS A 17 -14.63 -55.66 -22.15
N LYS A 18 -13.40 -55.11 -22.26
CA LYS A 18 -12.13 -55.68 -22.75
C LYS A 18 -10.92 -55.00 -22.07
N ALA A 19 -9.96 -55.78 -21.56
CA ALA A 19 -8.76 -55.24 -20.91
C ALA A 19 -7.63 -54.86 -21.90
N LYS A 20 -6.79 -53.88 -21.53
CA LYS A 20 -5.42 -53.66 -22.05
C LYS A 20 -4.42 -53.54 -20.89
N LYS A 21 -3.15 -53.89 -21.15
CA LYS A 21 -2.29 -54.53 -20.14
C LYS A 21 -0.82 -54.14 -20.28
N LYS A 22 -0.26 -53.51 -19.22
CA LYS A 22 1.19 -53.44 -18.89
C LYS A 22 2.05 -52.60 -19.89
N PRO A 23 3.34 -52.28 -19.60
CA PRO A 23 4.25 -52.85 -18.59
C PRO A 23 4.91 -51.87 -17.59
N ALA A 24 5.63 -52.47 -16.63
CA ALA A 24 6.50 -51.80 -15.68
C ALA A 24 7.98 -52.08 -16.01
N ALA A 25 8.87 -51.11 -15.72
CA ALA A 25 10.32 -51.24 -15.87
C ALA A 25 11.02 -51.74 -14.58
N LYS A 26 12.28 -52.21 -14.67
CA LYS A 26 12.97 -52.90 -13.55
C LYS A 26 14.50 -52.80 -13.66
N LYS A 27 15.19 -52.61 -12.51
CA LYS A 27 16.67 -52.58 -12.30
C LYS A 27 17.39 -51.34 -12.88
N ALA A 28 18.62 -50.96 -12.49
CA ALA A 28 19.64 -51.63 -11.65
C ALA A 28 20.60 -50.68 -10.87
N ALA A 29 21.18 -51.21 -9.78
CA ALA A 29 22.54 -51.02 -9.23
C ALA A 29 23.16 -49.63 -8.89
N PRO A 30 23.74 -49.45 -7.68
CA PRO A 30 24.73 -48.41 -7.34
C PRO A 30 26.19 -48.95 -7.31
N ALA A 31 27.19 -48.07 -7.51
CA ALA A 31 28.62 -48.45 -7.54
C ALA A 31 29.57 -47.47 -6.80
N LYS A 32 30.73 -48.01 -6.40
CA LYS A 32 31.69 -47.55 -5.38
C LYS A 32 32.48 -46.24 -5.70
N LYS A 33 32.68 -45.44 -4.62
CA LYS A 33 33.93 -44.81 -4.11
C LYS A 33 35.27 -45.22 -4.79
N PRO A 34 36.33 -44.36 -4.86
CA PRO A 34 37.11 -44.02 -3.62
C PRO A 34 37.95 -42.71 -3.56
N ALA A 35 38.52 -42.46 -2.36
CA ALA A 35 39.78 -41.73 -2.06
C ALA A 35 39.78 -40.17 -2.22
N THR A 36 40.58 -39.33 -1.51
CA THR A 36 41.54 -39.54 -0.38
C THR A 36 41.85 -38.24 0.41
N LYS A 37 42.57 -38.39 1.55
CA LYS A 37 43.54 -37.45 2.18
C LYS A 37 43.00 -36.39 3.20
N PRO A 38 43.84 -35.91 4.16
CA PRO A 38 43.50 -36.16 5.57
C PRO A 38 43.78 -35.04 6.60
N ALA A 39 43.39 -35.33 7.86
CA ALA A 39 44.03 -34.92 9.12
C ALA A 39 44.16 -33.42 9.49
N ALA A 40 43.39 -33.02 10.51
CA ALA A 40 43.78 -32.04 11.52
C ALA A 40 43.70 -32.71 12.90
N LYS A 41 44.61 -32.37 13.84
CA LYS A 41 44.78 -33.13 15.10
C LYS A 41 45.10 -32.19 16.29
N LYS A 42 44.48 -32.47 17.44
CA LYS A 42 44.57 -31.81 18.77
C LYS A 42 43.84 -30.45 18.92
N PRO A 43 43.07 -30.25 20.01
CA PRO A 43 42.81 -28.93 20.60
C PRO A 43 43.98 -28.51 21.53
N ALA A 44 44.07 -27.22 21.88
CA ALA A 44 45.09 -26.71 22.80
C ALA A 44 44.54 -25.68 23.80
N ALA A 45 44.91 -25.88 25.07
CA ALA A 45 45.02 -24.94 26.19
C ALA A 45 43.99 -23.79 26.37
N LYS A 46 43.33 -23.82 27.54
CA LYS A 46 42.82 -22.60 28.21
C LYS A 46 43.97 -21.61 28.44
N VAL A 47 43.72 -20.31 28.28
CA VAL A 47 44.54 -19.23 28.85
C VAL A 47 43.63 -18.36 29.73
N ALA A 48 44.07 -18.04 30.94
CA ALA A 48 43.27 -17.30 31.92
C ALA A 48 43.40 -15.78 31.76
N PRO A 49 42.36 -14.99 32.07
CA PRO A 49 42.45 -13.53 32.09
C PRO A 49 43.37 -13.07 33.22
N ARG A 50 44.47 -12.40 32.86
CA ARG A 50 45.45 -11.87 33.80
C ARG A 50 44.95 -10.54 34.36
N LYS A 51 44.66 -10.47 35.67
CA LYS A 51 44.46 -9.17 36.36
C LYS A 51 45.71 -8.30 36.16
N LYS A 52 45.51 -7.02 35.85
CA LYS A 52 46.43 -5.95 36.21
C LYS A 52 45.73 -5.00 37.18
N LYS A 53 46.53 -4.42 38.07
CA LYS A 53 46.23 -3.43 39.11
C LYS A 53 47.38 -2.40 39.09
N GLY A 54 47.22 -1.22 39.68
CA GLY A 54 47.89 0.00 39.24
C GLY A 54 46.84 0.83 38.50
N ASP A 55 46.22 1.87 39.07
CA ASP A 55 46.72 2.87 40.04
C ASP A 55 47.90 3.69 39.46
N ALA A 56 47.95 5.02 39.54
CA ALA A 56 46.91 6.06 39.71
C ALA A 56 47.58 7.43 39.42
N GLU A 57 46.93 8.37 38.71
CA GLU A 57 47.36 9.77 38.74
C GLU A 57 46.18 10.74 38.53
N THR A 58 46.32 11.93 39.10
CA THR A 58 45.23 12.87 39.41
C THR A 58 45.06 13.99 38.37
N ALA A 59 43.81 14.33 38.08
CA ALA A 59 43.42 15.67 37.65
C ALA A 59 42.12 16.05 38.37
N ALA A 60 42.17 17.06 39.24
CA ALA A 60 41.01 17.52 40.01
C ALA A 60 40.31 18.69 39.30
N VAL A 61 38.98 18.71 39.33
CA VAL A 61 38.16 19.88 39.05
C VAL A 61 37.07 19.94 40.12
N GLU A 62 37.16 20.95 40.98
CA GLU A 62 36.11 21.30 41.95
C GLU A 62 35.05 22.13 41.20
N THR A 63 33.75 21.88 41.32
CA THR A 63 32.84 22.50 42.31
C THR A 63 31.40 22.41 41.74
N PRO A 64 30.33 22.72 42.50
CA PRO A 64 30.14 22.58 43.94
C PRO A 64 28.93 21.68 44.27
N SER A 65 28.78 21.33 45.55
CA SER A 65 27.54 20.73 46.06
C SER A 65 26.42 21.77 46.18
N ALA A 66 25.21 21.40 45.81
CA ALA A 66 23.97 22.04 46.22
C ALA A 66 23.03 20.95 46.76
N ALA A 67 22.45 21.18 47.93
CA ALA A 67 21.66 20.18 48.67
C ALA A 67 20.18 20.56 48.73
N LEU A 68 19.37 19.64 49.27
CA LEU A 68 17.92 19.73 49.49
C LEU A 68 17.09 19.61 48.20
N ALA A 69 15.92 18.98 48.19
CA ALA A 69 15.10 18.53 49.32
C ALA A 69 14.56 17.10 49.12
N ASP A 70 14.08 16.49 50.21
CA ASP A 70 13.22 15.31 50.16
C ASP A 70 11.93 15.60 49.36
N VAL A 71 11.43 14.57 48.68
CA VAL A 71 10.05 14.51 48.20
C VAL A 71 9.50 13.19 48.73
N GLU A 72 8.46 13.29 49.56
CA GLU A 72 7.98 12.21 50.42
C GLU A 72 7.24 11.10 49.63
N ASP A 73 7.19 9.90 50.20
CA ASP A 73 6.44 8.77 49.65
C ASP A 73 4.94 9.08 49.59
N ALA A 74 4.44 9.41 48.39
CA ALA A 74 3.02 9.54 48.14
C ALA A 74 2.37 8.15 48.02
N GLU A 75 1.90 7.60 49.14
CA GLU A 75 0.99 6.43 49.16
C GLU A 75 -0.32 6.77 48.43
N VAL A 76 -0.38 6.48 47.12
CA VAL A 76 -1.60 6.62 46.34
C VAL A 76 -2.56 5.49 46.71
N LEU A 77 -3.41 5.77 47.69
CA LEU A 77 -4.58 4.97 48.06
C LEU A 77 -5.40 4.59 46.83
N SER A 78 -5.33 3.31 46.45
CA SER A 78 -6.14 2.74 45.38
C SER A 78 -7.54 2.38 45.88
N GLU A 79 -8.31 3.38 46.32
CA GLU A 79 -9.72 3.19 46.69
C GLU A 79 -10.54 2.84 45.44
N THR A 80 -11.33 1.77 45.54
CA THR A 80 -12.14 1.23 44.44
C THR A 80 -13.58 1.75 44.51
N PRO A 81 -14.04 2.61 43.57
CA PRO A 81 -15.42 3.07 43.54
C PRO A 81 -16.34 1.99 42.92
N ALA A 82 -16.69 0.98 43.72
CA ALA A 82 -17.56 -0.14 43.30
C ALA A 82 -19.02 -0.02 43.79
N GLU A 83 -19.30 0.82 44.81
CA GLU A 83 -20.58 0.83 45.53
C GLU A 83 -21.21 2.24 45.63
N VAL A 84 -21.55 2.86 44.49
CA VAL A 84 -22.29 4.15 44.45
C VAL A 84 -23.43 4.14 43.41
N ILE A 85 -24.19 3.03 43.34
CA ILE A 85 -25.30 2.85 42.38
C ILE A 85 -26.66 2.61 43.08
N GLN A 86 -26.71 2.61 44.42
CA GLN A 86 -27.92 2.23 45.19
C GLN A 86 -28.45 3.32 46.16
N GLU A 87 -28.09 4.59 45.99
CA GLU A 87 -28.57 5.70 46.85
C GLU A 87 -29.05 6.95 46.08
N LEU A 88 -29.67 6.77 44.91
CA LEU A 88 -30.32 7.85 44.13
C LEU A 88 -31.85 7.76 44.09
N ALA A 89 -32.45 6.91 44.93
CA ALA A 89 -33.91 6.67 44.98
C ALA A 89 -34.69 7.64 45.90
N ALA A 90 -34.05 8.71 46.38
CA ALA A 90 -34.61 9.65 47.35
C ALA A 90 -34.35 11.12 46.97
N VAL A 91 -34.45 11.46 45.69
CA VAL A 91 -34.56 12.87 45.28
C VAL A 91 -35.87 13.42 45.83
N VAL A 92 -35.77 14.25 46.87
CA VAL A 92 -36.92 14.97 47.43
C VAL A 92 -37.50 15.84 46.32
N ALA A 93 -38.76 15.61 45.97
CA ALA A 93 -39.44 16.42 44.98
C ALA A 93 -39.62 17.83 45.54
N GLU A 94 -38.81 18.77 45.05
CA GLU A 94 -39.04 20.20 45.30
C GLU A 94 -40.45 20.56 44.78
N PRO A 95 -41.20 21.40 45.51
CA PRO A 95 -42.54 21.78 45.09
C PRO A 95 -42.44 22.59 43.80
N LEU A 96 -43.03 22.06 42.71
CA LEU A 96 -43.05 22.73 41.39
C LEU A 96 -43.42 24.20 41.54
N SER A 97 -42.66 25.05 40.85
CA SER A 97 -42.91 26.49 40.82
C SER A 97 -44.30 26.79 40.22
N ASP A 98 -44.87 27.95 40.56
CA ASP A 98 -46.22 28.27 40.07
C ASP A 98 -46.27 28.45 38.54
N GLU A 99 -45.15 28.84 37.90
CA GLU A 99 -45.01 28.83 36.44
C GLU A 99 -45.05 27.40 35.86
N GLU A 100 -44.38 26.44 36.50
CA GLU A 100 -44.43 25.03 36.11
C GLU A 100 -45.82 24.41 36.33
N ARG A 101 -46.56 24.86 37.35
CA ARG A 101 -47.97 24.46 37.55
C ARG A 101 -48.87 24.96 36.43
N GLU A 102 -48.72 26.21 35.99
CA GLU A 102 -49.48 26.74 34.86
C GLU A 102 -49.14 25.99 33.56
N LEU A 103 -47.86 25.69 33.32
CA LEU A 103 -47.44 24.85 32.18
C LEU A 103 -47.96 23.41 32.27
N GLN A 104 -47.95 22.80 33.45
CA GLN A 104 -48.48 21.45 33.66
C GLN A 104 -50.01 21.42 33.48
N ALA A 105 -50.71 22.49 33.87
CA ALA A 105 -52.15 22.65 33.62
C ALA A 105 -52.49 22.87 32.14
N LEU A 106 -51.64 23.57 31.37
CA LEU A 106 -51.84 23.77 29.93
C LEU A 106 -51.53 22.51 29.09
N TYR A 107 -50.48 21.77 29.44
CA TYR A 107 -49.93 20.70 28.57
C TYR A 107 -50.07 19.28 29.11
N GLY A 108 -50.46 19.09 30.38
CA GLY A 108 -50.60 17.78 31.01
C GLY A 108 -51.62 16.87 30.30
N ASP A 109 -52.78 17.41 29.92
CA ASP A 109 -53.86 16.66 29.26
C ASP A 109 -53.53 16.22 27.83
N ASP A 110 -52.57 16.86 27.13
CA ASP A 110 -52.10 16.40 25.82
C ASP A 110 -50.97 15.37 25.93
N LEU A 111 -50.12 15.47 26.96
CA LEU A 111 -49.08 14.48 27.26
C LEU A 111 -49.64 13.19 27.90
N ALA A 112 -50.78 13.27 28.58
CA ALA A 112 -51.45 12.11 29.20
C ALA A 112 -52.21 11.22 28.19
N LYS A 113 -52.44 11.68 26.96
CA LYS A 113 -53.13 10.90 25.93
C LYS A 113 -52.19 9.82 25.38
N PRO A 114 -52.51 8.51 25.52
CA PRO A 114 -51.66 7.46 24.98
C PRO A 114 -51.57 7.59 23.46
N GLY A 115 -50.36 7.75 22.94
CA GLY A 115 -50.11 8.01 21.53
C GLY A 115 -50.78 6.96 20.63
N ILE A 116 -51.65 7.41 19.73
CA ILE A 116 -52.39 6.54 18.82
C ILE A 116 -51.40 5.85 17.90
N VAL A 117 -51.15 4.56 18.16
CA VAL A 117 -50.31 3.71 17.30
C VAL A 117 -51.05 3.53 15.98
N HIS A 118 -50.64 4.31 14.97
CA HIS A 118 -51.14 4.14 13.60
C HIS A 118 -50.81 2.74 13.11
N THR A 119 -51.84 1.91 12.98
CA THR A 119 -51.73 0.54 12.46
C THR A 119 -51.12 0.54 11.05
N GLU A 120 -50.19 -0.37 10.82
CA GLU A 120 -49.34 -0.41 9.65
C GLU A 120 -50.13 -0.47 8.33
N TYR A 121 -49.74 0.36 7.38
CA TYR A 121 -50.39 0.46 6.07
C TYR A 121 -49.97 -0.74 5.21
N GLN A 122 -50.76 -1.82 5.24
CA GLN A 122 -50.52 -3.00 4.40
C GLN A 122 -50.66 -2.65 2.91
N ASP A 123 -49.53 -2.37 2.26
CA ASP A 123 -49.45 -2.19 0.82
C ASP A 123 -49.80 -3.50 0.09
N ARG A 124 -50.56 -3.39 -1.00
CA ARG A 124 -51.01 -4.51 -1.83
C ARG A 124 -50.09 -4.81 -3.01
N GLN A 125 -48.92 -4.16 -3.11
CA GLN A 125 -47.98 -4.34 -4.23
C GLN A 125 -47.09 -5.60 -4.19
N THR A 126 -47.07 -6.39 -3.11
CA THR A 126 -46.24 -7.63 -2.99
C THR A 126 -46.75 -8.83 -3.82
N ALA A 127 -47.76 -8.65 -4.67
CA ALA A 127 -48.34 -9.72 -5.51
C ALA A 127 -47.48 -10.15 -6.72
N ASP A 128 -46.23 -9.70 -6.82
CA ASP A 128 -45.32 -9.97 -7.96
C ASP A 128 -44.04 -10.72 -7.55
N GLU A 129 -43.96 -11.22 -6.31
CA GLU A 129 -42.79 -11.97 -5.78
C GLU A 129 -42.75 -13.44 -6.24
N ASP A 130 -43.88 -14.02 -6.65
CA ASP A 130 -44.01 -15.42 -7.15
C ASP A 130 -43.49 -15.61 -8.60
N ARG A 131 -42.58 -14.75 -9.07
CA ARG A 131 -41.88 -14.97 -10.36
C ARG A 131 -40.81 -16.06 -10.17
N PRO A 132 -40.86 -17.17 -10.94
CA PRO A 132 -39.88 -18.25 -10.79
C PRO A 132 -38.46 -17.70 -10.99
N MET A 133 -37.66 -17.79 -9.94
CA MET A 133 -36.33 -17.21 -9.88
C MET A 133 -35.48 -17.68 -11.06
N MET A 134 -35.11 -16.76 -11.94
CA MET A 134 -34.19 -17.05 -13.05
C MET A 134 -32.93 -17.71 -12.48
N PRO A 135 -32.56 -18.94 -12.91
CA PRO A 135 -31.48 -19.67 -12.29
C PRO A 135 -30.19 -18.86 -12.38
N GLU A 136 -29.45 -18.78 -11.26
CA GLU A 136 -28.26 -17.94 -11.15
C GLU A 136 -27.27 -18.26 -12.28
N ILE A 137 -27.20 -17.38 -13.28
CA ILE A 137 -26.26 -17.51 -14.38
C ILE A 137 -24.87 -17.46 -13.77
N ASN A 138 -24.06 -18.48 -14.05
CA ASN A 138 -22.70 -18.66 -13.52
C ASN A 138 -21.68 -17.67 -14.11
N ALA A 139 -22.02 -16.38 -14.06
CA ALA A 139 -21.26 -15.25 -14.57
C ALA A 139 -19.87 -15.12 -13.93
N ARG A 140 -19.56 -15.85 -12.85
CA ARG A 140 -18.20 -15.97 -12.31
C ARG A 140 -17.34 -16.87 -13.20
N ASP A 141 -17.83 -18.03 -13.58
CA ASP A 141 -17.11 -18.99 -14.42
C ASP A 141 -17.13 -18.59 -15.90
N GLU A 142 -18.20 -17.97 -16.40
CA GLU A 142 -18.17 -17.35 -17.74
C GLU A 142 -17.11 -16.25 -17.84
N ARG A 143 -16.98 -15.38 -16.83
CA ARG A 143 -15.92 -14.35 -16.79
C ARG A 143 -14.54 -14.98 -16.69
N LYS A 144 -14.38 -16.08 -15.95
CA LYS A 144 -13.13 -16.85 -15.84
C LYS A 144 -12.74 -17.49 -17.18
N HIS A 145 -13.70 -18.12 -17.87
CA HIS A 145 -13.54 -18.71 -19.19
C HIS A 145 -13.18 -17.65 -20.24
N GLN A 146 -13.92 -16.53 -20.31
CA GLN A 146 -13.58 -15.41 -21.19
C GLN A 146 -12.18 -14.82 -20.90
N TRP A 147 -11.73 -14.82 -19.65
CA TRP A 147 -10.39 -14.35 -19.30
C TRP A 147 -9.29 -15.32 -19.76
N GLN A 148 -9.51 -16.63 -19.57
CA GLN A 148 -8.62 -17.68 -20.10
C GLN A 148 -8.55 -17.62 -21.62
N GLU A 149 -9.69 -17.55 -22.30
CA GLU A 149 -9.74 -17.46 -23.77
C GLU A 149 -9.03 -16.20 -24.30
N ARG A 150 -9.16 -15.04 -23.62
CA ARG A 150 -8.38 -13.82 -23.94
C ARG A 150 -6.87 -13.99 -23.67
N ARG A 151 -6.47 -14.78 -22.68
CA ARG A 151 -5.06 -15.11 -22.37
C ARG A 151 -4.48 -16.03 -23.45
N ASP A 152 -5.21 -17.04 -23.87
CA ASP A 152 -4.76 -18.00 -24.87
C ASP A 152 -4.77 -17.41 -26.29
N ARG A 153 -5.77 -16.57 -26.62
CA ARG A 153 -5.77 -15.74 -27.85
C ARG A 153 -4.65 -14.67 -27.85
N ARG A 154 -4.08 -14.32 -26.68
CA ARG A 154 -2.83 -13.52 -26.59
C ARG A 154 -1.57 -14.39 -26.70
N ARG A 155 -1.61 -15.64 -26.25
CA ARG A 155 -0.52 -16.63 -26.33
C ARG A 155 -0.30 -17.10 -27.77
N GLY A 156 -1.35 -17.55 -28.45
CA GLY A 156 -1.28 -18.01 -29.84
C GLY A 156 -0.68 -16.96 -30.78
N ARG A 157 -1.07 -15.69 -30.65
CA ARG A 157 -0.49 -14.56 -31.42
C ARG A 157 0.97 -14.20 -31.08
N ARG A 158 1.56 -14.80 -30.04
CA ARG A 158 3.01 -14.77 -29.81
C ARG A 158 3.67 -15.95 -30.50
N GLU A 159 3.16 -17.16 -30.26
CA GLU A 159 3.67 -18.41 -30.85
C GLU A 159 3.59 -18.42 -32.39
N GLU A 160 2.57 -17.80 -32.98
CA GLU A 160 2.42 -17.55 -34.42
C GLU A 160 3.49 -16.59 -34.97
N ARG A 161 3.81 -15.51 -34.24
CA ARG A 161 4.89 -14.57 -34.59
C ARG A 161 6.27 -15.18 -34.40
N GLU A 162 6.39 -16.17 -33.52
CA GLU A 162 7.60 -16.93 -33.26
C GLU A 162 7.85 -17.92 -34.39
N ARG A 163 6.85 -18.74 -34.75
CA ARG A 163 6.88 -19.60 -35.96
C ARG A 163 7.23 -18.81 -37.22
N HIS A 164 6.61 -17.65 -37.45
CA HIS A 164 6.92 -16.86 -38.65
C HIS A 164 8.33 -16.24 -38.63
N ARG A 165 8.98 -16.10 -37.46
CA ARG A 165 10.41 -15.76 -37.39
C ARG A 165 11.29 -16.97 -37.70
N ASP A 166 10.95 -18.14 -37.16
CA ASP A 166 11.70 -19.38 -37.37
C ASP A 166 11.58 -19.88 -38.82
N GLU A 167 10.43 -19.72 -39.47
CA GLU A 167 10.24 -19.93 -40.91
C GLU A 167 11.14 -19.00 -41.73
N ARG A 168 11.14 -17.68 -41.45
CA ARG A 168 12.01 -16.71 -42.13
C ARG A 168 13.49 -17.00 -41.91
N ARG A 169 13.86 -17.51 -40.72
CA ARG A 169 15.22 -17.95 -40.40
C ARG A 169 15.58 -19.20 -41.21
N THR A 170 14.71 -20.20 -41.23
CA THR A 170 14.90 -21.44 -42.00
C THR A 170 14.98 -21.19 -43.51
N GLN A 171 14.20 -20.26 -44.05
CA GLN A 171 14.31 -19.82 -45.45
C GLN A 171 15.59 -19.03 -45.74
N ARG A 172 16.13 -18.28 -44.77
CA ARG A 172 17.40 -17.56 -44.92
C ARG A 172 18.62 -18.48 -44.80
N ASP A 173 18.53 -19.50 -43.95
CA ASP A 173 19.58 -20.48 -43.71
C ASP A 173 19.52 -21.65 -44.72
N GLN A 174 18.53 -21.67 -45.63
CA GLN A 174 18.50 -22.56 -46.80
C GLN A 174 19.44 -22.00 -47.88
N PRO A 175 20.57 -22.66 -48.20
CA PRO A 175 21.53 -22.14 -49.17
C PRO A 175 20.93 -22.17 -50.57
N GLN A 176 20.72 -20.99 -51.16
CA GLN A 176 20.41 -20.88 -52.58
C GLN A 176 21.59 -21.47 -53.38
N ALA A 177 21.35 -22.60 -54.05
CA ALA A 177 22.34 -23.23 -54.91
C ALA A 177 22.76 -22.22 -55.99
N ALA A 178 24.06 -21.95 -56.09
CA ALA A 178 24.58 -20.86 -56.90
C ALA A 178 24.20 -21.03 -58.38
N GLN A 179 23.44 -20.07 -58.93
CA GLN A 179 23.30 -19.93 -60.38
C GLN A 179 24.67 -19.52 -60.96
N PRO A 180 25.26 -20.31 -61.89
CA PRO A 180 26.54 -19.97 -62.47
C PRO A 180 26.36 -19.09 -63.72
N GLY A 181 26.96 -17.89 -63.71
CA GLY A 181 27.32 -17.16 -64.93
C GLY A 181 26.64 -15.80 -65.16
N GLN A 182 27.35 -14.73 -64.75
CA GLN A 182 27.45 -13.38 -65.36
C GLN A 182 28.15 -12.48 -64.32
N ALA A 183 29.49 -12.32 -64.28
CA ALA A 183 30.48 -11.91 -65.29
C ALA A 183 30.63 -10.38 -65.47
N ALA A 184 31.61 -9.83 -64.72
CA ALA A 184 32.40 -8.61 -64.97
C ALA A 184 31.73 -7.21 -65.00
N GLY A 185 32.44 -6.22 -64.45
CA GLY A 185 32.05 -4.79 -64.35
C GLY A 185 32.36 -4.24 -62.95
N GLN A 186 33.63 -4.08 -62.55
CA GLN A 186 34.48 -2.90 -62.79
C GLN A 186 33.93 -1.56 -62.24
N GLY A 187 34.80 -0.79 -61.55
CA GLY A 187 34.60 0.65 -61.32
C GLY A 187 34.14 1.06 -59.91
N ALA A 188 35.02 1.00 -58.92
CA ALA A 188 34.84 1.68 -57.63
C ALA A 188 35.81 2.89 -57.54
N PRO A 189 35.33 4.13 -57.74
CA PRO A 189 36.17 5.33 -57.59
C PRO A 189 36.21 5.81 -56.12
N GLN A 190 37.38 6.26 -55.70
CA GLN A 190 37.69 6.75 -54.36
C GLN A 190 37.56 8.29 -54.30
N ALA A 191 36.57 8.82 -53.57
CA ALA A 191 36.45 10.24 -53.22
C ALA A 191 35.53 10.45 -52.00
N GLY A 192 35.66 11.51 -51.19
CA GLY A 192 36.74 12.50 -51.17
C GLY A 192 36.32 13.91 -50.71
N GLY A 193 36.38 14.16 -49.39
CA GLY A 193 36.43 15.53 -48.81
C GLY A 193 35.12 16.33 -48.72
N GLY A 194 35.17 17.41 -47.93
CA GLY A 194 34.09 18.41 -47.76
C GLY A 194 32.96 18.00 -46.81
N GLY A 195 32.48 18.83 -45.86
CA GLY A 195 32.93 20.17 -45.43
C GLY A 195 31.96 21.30 -45.82
N GLY A 196 31.61 22.15 -44.85
CA GLY A 196 30.75 23.33 -45.04
C GLY A 196 29.26 23.06 -44.78
N GLY A 197 28.57 24.04 -44.18
CA GLY A 197 27.14 23.99 -43.89
C GLY A 197 26.38 25.22 -44.42
N ARG A 198 25.05 25.11 -44.44
CA ARG A 198 24.04 26.16 -44.70
C ARG A 198 22.73 25.65 -44.05
N GLN A 199 21.94 26.41 -43.31
CA GLN A 199 21.27 27.71 -43.55
C GLN A 199 20.36 27.74 -44.79
N GLY A 200 19.05 27.93 -44.54
CA GLY A 200 18.10 28.52 -45.50
C GLY A 200 17.24 27.54 -46.31
N GLY A 201 15.93 27.83 -46.37
CA GLY A 201 14.94 27.05 -47.13
C GLY A 201 14.28 25.93 -46.29
N GLY A 202 12.97 25.90 -46.06
CA GLY A 202 11.89 26.76 -46.57
C GLY A 202 11.11 26.09 -47.71
N GLN A 203 10.32 25.06 -47.39
CA GLN A 203 9.33 24.47 -48.29
C GLN A 203 7.91 24.64 -47.73
N PRO A 204 6.91 24.98 -48.57
CA PRO A 204 5.52 25.14 -48.14
C PRO A 204 4.76 23.81 -48.09
N ARG A 205 3.64 23.86 -47.35
CA ARG A 205 2.63 22.81 -47.16
C ARG A 205 2.31 22.00 -48.43
N GLN A 206 2.18 20.68 -48.26
CA GLN A 206 1.15 19.91 -48.96
C GLN A 206 0.08 19.47 -47.94
N HIS A 207 -1.17 19.75 -48.25
CA HIS A 207 -2.33 19.29 -47.47
C HIS A 207 -2.79 17.95 -48.05
N ASP A 208 -2.40 16.84 -47.42
CA ASP A 208 -2.96 15.55 -47.79
C ASP A 208 -4.37 15.37 -47.22
N GLN A 209 -5.25 14.79 -48.03
CA GLN A 209 -6.69 14.85 -47.81
C GLN A 209 -7.16 13.68 -46.95
N ARG A 210 -7.72 13.99 -45.77
CA ARG A 210 -8.34 12.98 -44.91
C ARG A 210 -9.79 12.73 -45.37
N PRO A 211 -10.15 11.51 -45.81
CA PRO A 211 -11.51 11.24 -46.29
C PRO A 211 -12.54 11.34 -45.16
N PRO A 212 -13.78 11.79 -45.43
CA PRO A 212 -14.82 11.92 -44.43
C PRO A 212 -15.32 10.53 -43.98
N SER A 213 -15.05 10.17 -42.72
CA SER A 213 -15.58 8.96 -42.10
C SER A 213 -17.10 9.08 -41.89
N GLN A 214 -17.85 8.18 -42.50
CA GLN A 214 -19.32 8.14 -42.47
C GLN A 214 -19.89 7.96 -41.04
N ASN A 215 -21.14 8.41 -40.86
CA ASN A 215 -21.93 8.21 -39.63
C ASN A 215 -21.96 6.73 -39.21
N GLN A 216 -21.51 6.42 -37.99
CA GLN A 216 -21.86 5.17 -37.33
C GLN A 216 -23.16 5.39 -36.52
N PRO A 217 -24.20 4.56 -36.72
CA PRO A 217 -25.46 4.71 -36.01
C PRO A 217 -25.33 4.24 -34.55
N ASN A 218 -25.50 5.20 -33.64
CA ASN A 218 -25.99 5.06 -32.26
C ASN A 218 -25.90 3.66 -31.60
N ALA A 219 -24.67 3.19 -31.33
CA ALA A 219 -24.45 1.96 -30.59
C ALA A 219 -24.87 2.15 -29.13
N GLN A 220 -25.81 1.32 -28.65
CA GLN A 220 -26.39 1.44 -27.31
C GLN A 220 -25.32 1.44 -26.21
N ALA A 221 -25.46 2.37 -25.27
CA ALA A 221 -24.52 2.54 -24.16
C ALA A 221 -24.64 1.40 -23.13
N TYR A 222 -24.01 0.25 -23.43
CA TYR A 222 -23.80 -0.81 -22.44
C TYR A 222 -23.10 -0.23 -21.22
N GLN A 223 -23.84 -0.13 -20.12
CA GLN A 223 -23.33 0.36 -18.85
C GLN A 223 -22.17 -0.52 -18.41
N ARG A 224 -20.94 -0.01 -18.53
CA ARG A 224 -19.80 -0.63 -17.85
C ARG A 224 -20.10 -0.57 -16.36
N PRO A 225 -20.00 -1.68 -15.60
CA PRO A 225 -19.96 -1.58 -14.15
C PRO A 225 -18.80 -0.65 -13.80
N LEU A 226 -19.10 0.43 -13.08
CA LEU A 226 -18.13 1.41 -12.64
C LEU A 226 -17.07 0.67 -11.83
N GLN A 227 -15.84 0.63 -12.34
CA GLN A 227 -14.71 0.25 -11.50
C GLN A 227 -14.65 1.30 -10.38
N PRO A 228 -14.55 0.89 -9.09
CA PRO A 228 -14.45 1.85 -8.01
C PRO A 228 -13.28 2.79 -8.28
N PRO A 229 -13.43 4.09 -7.97
CA PRO A 229 -12.44 5.08 -8.31
C PRO A 229 -11.10 4.75 -7.68
N VAL A 230 -10.05 5.22 -8.37
CA VAL A 230 -8.63 5.12 -8.00
C VAL A 230 -8.45 4.92 -6.49
N GLN A 231 -8.05 3.71 -6.08
CA GLN A 231 -7.31 3.56 -4.84
C GLN A 231 -6.17 4.56 -4.92
N ILE A 232 -6.16 5.55 -4.04
CA ILE A 232 -4.98 6.41 -3.86
C ILE A 232 -3.94 5.50 -3.21
N GLN A 233 -3.23 4.75 -4.07
CA GLN A 233 -2.00 4.05 -3.73
C GLN A 233 -0.91 5.10 -3.55
N ALA A 234 -1.10 5.96 -2.55
CA ALA A 234 -0.02 6.44 -1.74
C ALA A 234 0.68 5.18 -1.24
N THR A 235 1.78 4.83 -1.89
CA THR A 235 2.59 3.67 -1.52
C THR A 235 3.00 3.85 -0.07
N GLU A 236 2.43 3.03 0.81
CA GLU A 236 2.17 3.32 2.25
C GLU A 236 3.43 3.55 3.11
N ILE A 237 4.60 3.50 2.49
CA ILE A 237 5.93 3.50 3.09
C ILE A 237 6.55 4.93 3.10
N ASP A 238 6.18 5.79 2.15
CA ASP A 238 6.82 7.11 1.94
C ASP A 238 6.14 8.26 2.73
N ALA A 239 4.86 8.06 3.12
CA ALA A 239 4.06 9.08 3.82
C ALA A 239 4.57 9.43 5.25
N LEU A 240 5.46 8.59 5.80
CA LEU A 240 6.16 8.84 7.06
C LEU A 240 7.30 9.86 6.94
N GLY A 241 7.61 10.36 5.73
CA GLY A 241 8.73 11.28 5.49
C GLY A 241 10.10 10.67 5.82
N ARG A 242 10.18 9.33 5.80
CA ARG A 242 11.32 8.60 6.34
C ARG A 242 12.52 8.69 5.41
N VAL A 243 13.58 9.36 5.87
CA VAL A 243 14.88 9.31 5.19
C VAL A 243 15.45 7.91 5.36
N GLY A 244 15.72 7.25 4.22
CA GLY A 244 16.22 5.88 4.17
C GLY A 244 15.14 4.80 4.14
N THR A 245 15.17 3.93 3.13
CA THR A 245 14.59 2.58 3.23
C THR A 245 15.68 1.57 3.65
N PRO A 246 15.33 0.46 4.34
CA PRO A 246 16.32 -0.53 4.76
C PRO A 246 16.98 -1.25 3.57
N LEU A 247 16.28 -1.42 2.44
CA LEU A 247 16.91 -1.91 1.21
C LEU A 247 17.85 -0.87 0.60
N GLY A 248 17.53 0.43 0.71
CA GLY A 248 18.42 1.53 0.38
C GLY A 248 19.69 1.56 1.24
N ASP A 249 19.56 1.31 2.56
CA ASP A 249 20.69 1.25 3.49
C ASP A 249 21.63 0.07 3.17
N ALA A 250 21.06 -1.10 2.90
CA ALA A 250 21.79 -2.29 2.46
C ALA A 250 22.43 -2.10 1.07
N ALA A 251 21.75 -1.45 0.13
CA ALA A 251 22.30 -1.13 -1.18
C ALA A 251 23.44 -0.10 -1.11
N ALA A 252 23.32 0.92 -0.25
CA ALA A 252 24.36 1.92 -0.02
C ALA A 252 25.59 1.27 0.61
N THR A 253 25.38 0.35 1.56
CA THR A 253 26.44 -0.52 2.11
C THR A 253 27.10 -1.39 1.04
N VAL A 254 26.35 -1.82 0.00
CA VAL A 254 26.94 -2.54 -1.14
C VAL A 254 27.83 -1.63 -1.99
N PHE A 255 27.37 -0.42 -2.30
CA PHE A 255 28.12 0.56 -3.11
C PHE A 255 29.33 1.16 -2.39
N ALA A 256 29.26 1.41 -1.08
CA ALA A 256 30.40 1.91 -0.29
C ALA A 256 31.61 0.93 -0.31
N GLN A 257 31.34 -0.38 -0.45
CA GLN A 257 32.36 -1.41 -0.61
C GLN A 257 32.82 -1.59 -2.08
N LEU A 258 32.29 -0.81 -3.03
CA LEU A 258 32.61 -0.85 -4.45
C LEU A 258 33.28 0.47 -4.88
N ARG A 259 34.60 0.53 -4.72
CA ARG A 259 35.47 1.68 -5.05
C ARG A 259 35.41 2.18 -6.50
N ASN A 260 34.66 1.50 -7.38
CA ASN A 260 34.73 1.67 -8.82
C ASN A 260 33.76 2.74 -9.37
N GLY A 261 32.82 3.23 -8.57
CA GLY A 261 31.78 4.19 -9.01
C GLY A 261 30.77 3.66 -10.04
N GLN A 262 30.93 2.43 -10.53
CA GLN A 262 30.22 1.92 -11.71
C GLN A 262 28.73 1.62 -11.45
N PRO A 263 27.85 1.89 -12.43
CA PRO A 263 26.44 1.55 -12.35
C PRO A 263 26.23 0.03 -12.38
N LEU A 264 25.40 -0.49 -11.47
CA LEU A 264 25.02 -1.90 -11.38
C LEU A 264 23.55 -2.14 -11.75
N PRO A 265 23.22 -3.23 -12.47
CA PRO A 265 21.85 -3.69 -12.63
C PRO A 265 21.20 -4.08 -11.29
N VAL A 266 19.92 -3.76 -11.08
CA VAL A 266 19.19 -4.09 -9.83
C VAL A 266 19.29 -5.58 -9.45
N ARG A 267 19.21 -6.49 -10.43
CA ARG A 267 19.35 -7.94 -10.18
C ARG A 267 20.74 -8.32 -9.64
N GLN A 268 21.79 -7.68 -10.15
CA GLN A 268 23.16 -7.89 -9.67
C GLN A 268 23.35 -7.27 -8.28
N LEU A 269 22.77 -6.08 -8.04
CA LEU A 269 22.75 -5.45 -6.72
C LEU A 269 22.06 -6.35 -5.67
N ALA A 270 20.87 -6.88 -5.99
CA ALA A 270 20.15 -7.85 -5.15
C ALA A 270 20.97 -9.13 -4.88
N GLN A 271 21.61 -9.69 -5.92
CA GLN A 271 22.53 -10.83 -5.76
C GLN A 271 23.72 -10.50 -4.84
N MET A 272 24.26 -9.28 -4.90
CA MET A 272 25.34 -8.83 -4.01
C MET A 272 24.87 -8.61 -2.57
N MET A 273 23.67 -8.05 -2.37
CA MET A 273 23.06 -7.90 -1.04
C MET A 273 22.88 -9.27 -0.37
N ARG A 274 22.31 -10.25 -1.10
CA ARG A 274 22.15 -11.63 -0.61
C ARG A 274 23.51 -12.33 -0.37
N LYS A 275 24.48 -12.14 -1.26
CA LYS A 275 25.85 -12.70 -1.08
C LYS A 275 26.59 -12.12 0.13
N ARG A 276 26.19 -10.94 0.63
CA ARG A 276 26.72 -10.29 1.84
C ARG A 276 25.81 -10.48 3.06
N SER A 277 24.80 -11.35 2.98
CA SER A 277 23.81 -11.61 4.04
C SER A 277 23.06 -10.36 4.53
N LEU A 278 22.88 -9.36 3.65
CA LEU A 278 22.11 -8.14 3.96
C LEU A 278 20.60 -8.32 3.72
N VAL A 279 20.22 -9.30 2.89
CA VAL A 279 18.83 -9.69 2.61
C VAL A 279 18.78 -11.20 2.33
N GLU A 280 17.81 -11.91 2.88
CA GLU A 280 17.68 -13.38 2.72
C GLU A 280 16.90 -13.77 1.46
N THR A 281 15.95 -12.93 1.05
CA THR A 281 15.03 -13.08 -0.09
C THR A 281 15.74 -13.38 -1.40
N ASP A 282 15.09 -14.17 -2.27
CA ASP A 282 15.64 -14.50 -3.58
C ASP A 282 15.74 -13.25 -4.49
N PRO A 283 16.88 -13.02 -5.18
CA PRO A 283 17.13 -11.76 -5.86
C PRO A 283 16.24 -11.53 -7.09
N GLU A 284 15.63 -12.57 -7.68
CA GLU A 284 14.65 -12.36 -8.76
C GLU A 284 13.31 -11.84 -8.22
N GLN A 285 12.93 -12.25 -7.01
CA GLN A 285 11.72 -11.76 -6.32
C GLN A 285 11.97 -10.39 -5.67
N LEU A 286 13.17 -10.14 -5.15
CA LEU A 286 13.55 -8.88 -4.52
C LEU A 286 13.71 -7.73 -5.52
N ALA A 287 14.17 -8.00 -6.75
CA ALA A 287 14.55 -6.93 -7.69
C ALA A 287 13.44 -5.90 -8.01
N PRO A 288 12.15 -6.26 -8.22
CA PRO A 288 11.08 -5.28 -8.40
C PRO A 288 10.87 -4.38 -7.18
N GLN A 289 10.90 -4.94 -5.97
CA GLN A 289 10.77 -4.18 -4.71
C GLN A 289 11.99 -3.27 -4.50
N LEU A 290 13.20 -3.81 -4.61
CA LEU A 290 14.45 -3.06 -4.50
C LEU A 290 14.50 -1.87 -5.46
N LYS A 291 14.04 -2.05 -6.70
CA LYS A 291 13.92 -0.95 -7.67
C LYS A 291 12.92 0.13 -7.19
N ALA A 292 11.75 -0.28 -6.69
CA ALA A 292 10.74 0.65 -6.21
C ALA A 292 11.23 1.43 -4.98
N GLU A 293 11.85 0.75 -4.01
CA GLU A 293 12.43 1.37 -2.82
C GLU A 293 13.59 2.31 -3.14
N LEU A 294 14.53 1.93 -4.02
CA LEU A 294 15.62 2.84 -4.42
C LEU A 294 15.13 4.08 -5.18
N LEU A 295 14.05 3.96 -5.96
CA LEU A 295 13.38 5.11 -6.57
C LEU A 295 12.55 5.92 -5.57
N GLY A 296 12.11 5.32 -4.46
CA GLY A 296 11.62 6.04 -3.29
C GLY A 296 12.75 6.86 -2.66
N ASP A 297 13.78 6.16 -2.16
CA ASP A 297 14.98 6.69 -1.50
C ASP A 297 15.59 7.89 -2.26
N GLU A 298 15.81 7.79 -3.58
CA GLU A 298 16.32 8.92 -4.38
C GLU A 298 15.38 10.15 -4.33
N ARG A 299 14.05 9.96 -4.35
CA ARG A 299 13.07 11.05 -4.24
C ARG A 299 12.99 11.59 -2.81
N SER A 300 12.92 10.73 -1.79
CA SER A 300 12.79 11.12 -0.39
C SER A 300 14.02 11.89 0.13
N TYR A 301 15.23 11.62 -0.39
CA TYR A 301 16.39 12.49 -0.16
C TYR A 301 16.22 13.86 -0.86
N ARG A 302 15.88 13.86 -2.16
CA ARG A 302 15.72 15.10 -2.95
C ARG A 302 14.64 16.05 -2.42
N THR A 303 13.50 15.53 -1.92
CA THR A 303 12.42 16.35 -1.34
C THR A 303 12.81 17.01 -0.02
N LEU A 304 13.77 16.44 0.71
CA LEU A 304 14.34 17.00 1.94
C LEU A 304 15.57 17.90 1.67
N GLY A 305 15.87 18.20 0.41
CA GLY A 305 17.05 18.96 0.00
C GLY A 305 18.38 18.21 0.14
N LEU A 306 18.36 16.94 0.56
CA LEU A 306 19.56 16.12 0.69
C LEU A 306 20.04 15.63 -0.68
N ARG A 307 21.36 15.61 -0.88
CA ARG A 307 21.96 14.95 -2.05
C ARG A 307 21.65 13.44 -1.99
N PRO A 308 21.22 12.79 -3.09
CA PRO A 308 20.88 11.37 -3.06
C PRO A 308 22.13 10.49 -2.97
N ARG A 309 22.10 9.47 -2.10
CA ARG A 309 23.19 8.49 -1.90
C ARG A 309 23.32 7.43 -2.98
N ILE A 310 22.24 7.14 -3.70
CA ILE A 310 22.16 6.24 -4.85
C ILE A 310 21.34 6.96 -5.92
N VAL A 311 21.75 6.86 -7.19
CA VAL A 311 21.09 7.53 -8.32
C VAL A 311 20.74 6.55 -9.42
N TYR A 312 19.50 6.58 -9.89
CA TYR A 312 19.03 5.81 -11.04
C TYR A 312 19.63 6.35 -12.34
N ARG A 313 20.22 5.46 -13.16
CA ARG A 313 20.88 5.80 -14.44
C ARG A 313 20.12 5.24 -15.66
N GLY A 314 18.86 4.83 -15.48
CA GLY A 314 18.05 4.23 -16.54
C GLY A 314 18.33 2.72 -16.74
N ARG A 315 17.47 2.03 -17.51
CA ARG A 315 17.64 0.60 -17.87
C ARG A 315 17.90 -0.34 -16.68
N ASP A 316 17.25 -0.09 -15.54
CA ASP A 316 17.46 -0.82 -14.28
C ASP A 316 18.90 -0.77 -13.74
N LEU A 317 19.67 0.27 -14.11
CA LEU A 317 20.99 0.58 -13.57
C LEU A 317 20.90 1.61 -12.44
N PHE A 318 21.59 1.34 -11.34
CA PHE A 318 21.76 2.27 -10.22
C PHE A 318 23.26 2.47 -9.95
N ALA A 319 23.65 3.69 -9.63
CA ALA A 319 25.03 4.06 -9.33
C ALA A 319 25.13 4.67 -7.93
N PRO A 320 26.31 4.68 -7.28
CA PRO A 320 26.57 5.56 -6.16
C PRO A 320 26.25 7.02 -6.53
N GLY A 321 25.63 7.73 -5.62
CA GLY A 321 25.33 9.16 -5.74
C GLY A 321 26.49 10.04 -5.26
N PRO A 322 26.43 11.36 -5.50
CA PRO A 322 27.51 12.29 -5.18
C PRO A 322 27.92 12.28 -3.70
N VAL A 323 26.98 12.03 -2.77
CA VAL A 323 27.26 11.93 -1.33
C VAL A 323 28.39 10.96 -1.02
N SER A 324 28.37 9.77 -1.63
CA SER A 324 29.32 8.69 -1.32
C SER A 324 30.78 8.97 -1.75
N MET A 325 31.01 10.09 -2.43
CA MET A 325 32.34 10.56 -2.85
C MET A 325 32.77 11.86 -2.16
N SER A 326 31.87 12.56 -1.45
CA SER A 326 32.13 13.89 -0.88
C SER A 326 32.60 13.80 0.58
N VAL A 327 33.42 14.77 1.00
CA VAL A 327 33.97 14.83 2.37
C VAL A 327 32.89 15.07 3.44
N THR A 328 31.70 15.52 3.06
CA THR A 328 30.56 15.74 3.97
C THR A 328 29.64 14.52 4.14
N ALA A 329 29.98 13.37 3.55
CA ALA A 329 29.13 12.17 3.52
C ALA A 329 28.59 11.75 4.89
N ASP A 330 29.46 11.66 5.91
CA ASP A 330 29.09 11.23 7.26
C ASP A 330 28.20 12.26 7.97
N ALA A 331 28.41 13.55 7.71
CA ALA A 331 27.57 14.62 8.23
C ALA A 331 26.16 14.58 7.60
N GLU A 332 26.07 14.38 6.27
CA GLU A 332 24.80 14.19 5.56
C GLU A 332 24.04 12.94 6.03
N ALA A 333 24.75 11.82 6.26
CA ALA A 333 24.17 10.62 6.86
C ALA A 333 23.68 10.86 8.30
N GLY A 334 24.39 11.70 9.07
CA GLY A 334 23.96 12.18 10.38
C GLY A 334 22.67 12.99 10.33
N VAL A 335 22.56 13.96 9.40
CA VAL A 335 21.35 14.76 9.19
C VAL A 335 20.18 13.88 8.72
N ALA A 336 20.38 12.99 7.75
CA ALA A 336 19.38 12.03 7.30
C ALA A 336 18.86 11.17 8.48
N THR A 337 19.76 10.68 9.32
CA THR A 337 19.43 9.90 10.53
C THR A 337 18.64 10.74 11.55
N ALA A 338 19.01 12.01 11.75
CA ALA A 338 18.32 12.93 12.66
C ALA A 338 16.90 13.25 12.18
N LEU A 339 16.72 13.55 10.89
CA LEU A 339 15.42 13.77 10.26
C LEU A 339 14.53 12.52 10.34
N SER A 340 15.08 11.33 10.06
CA SER A 340 14.35 10.05 10.15
C SER A 340 13.89 9.75 11.58
N LYS A 341 14.72 10.07 12.59
CA LYS A 341 14.36 10.01 14.02
C LYS A 341 13.29 11.03 14.40
N LEU A 342 13.39 12.28 13.92
CA LEU A 342 12.43 13.34 14.18
C LEU A 342 11.06 13.00 13.58
N ALA A 343 11.01 12.53 12.34
CA ALA A 343 9.76 12.11 11.69
C ALA A 343 9.05 11.01 12.49
N GLY A 344 9.77 9.97 12.92
CA GLY A 344 9.21 8.91 13.78
C GLY A 344 8.82 9.38 15.19
N ALA A 345 9.43 10.45 15.72
CA ALA A 345 9.01 11.07 16.97
C ALA A 345 7.73 11.89 16.80
N THR A 346 7.66 12.73 15.76
CA THR A 346 6.47 13.50 15.37
C THR A 346 5.27 12.60 15.11
N HIS A 347 5.47 11.49 14.40
CA HIS A 347 4.43 10.51 14.13
C HIS A 347 3.83 9.94 15.42
N ARG A 348 4.66 9.41 16.33
CA ARG A 348 4.18 8.89 17.62
C ARG A 348 3.54 9.97 18.49
N ALA A 349 4.07 11.18 18.51
CA ALA A 349 3.51 12.31 19.26
C ALA A 349 2.13 12.73 18.71
N LEU A 350 1.94 12.71 17.39
CA LEU A 350 0.66 12.97 16.75
C LEU A 350 -0.35 11.84 17.04
N ALA A 351 0.05 10.57 16.87
CA ALA A 351 -0.77 9.40 17.21
C ALA A 351 -1.29 9.44 18.66
N GLN A 352 -0.40 9.69 19.63
CA GLN A 352 -0.74 9.82 21.05
C GLN A 352 -1.67 11.01 21.35
N ARG A 353 -1.59 12.11 20.58
CA ARG A 353 -2.50 13.25 20.70
C ARG A 353 -3.87 12.96 20.09
N ILE A 354 -3.92 12.20 19.00
CA ILE A 354 -5.16 11.79 18.33
C ILE A 354 -5.94 10.80 19.21
N ALA A 355 -5.28 9.80 19.78
CA ALA A 355 -5.91 8.85 20.72
C ALA A 355 -6.46 9.52 21.99
N LYS A 356 -5.92 10.70 22.36
CA LYS A 356 -6.38 11.52 23.50
C LYS A 356 -7.29 12.68 23.09
N ALA A 357 -7.71 12.77 21.82
CA ALA A 357 -8.58 13.84 21.35
C ALA A 357 -10.03 13.61 21.79
N SER A 358 -10.67 14.64 22.37
CA SER A 358 -12.12 14.61 22.60
C SER A 358 -12.88 14.53 21.28
N ALA A 359 -14.12 14.02 21.29
CA ALA A 359 -14.94 13.86 20.08
C ALA A 359 -15.02 15.14 19.22
N VAL A 360 -15.18 16.30 19.85
CA VAL A 360 -15.22 17.61 19.16
C VAL A 360 -13.85 18.00 18.60
N GLY A 361 -12.76 17.65 19.30
CA GLY A 361 -11.40 17.87 18.79
C GLY A 361 -11.07 16.98 17.59
N PHE A 362 -11.44 15.70 17.65
CA PHE A 362 -11.27 14.75 16.55
C PHE A 362 -12.13 15.13 15.34
N GLU A 363 -13.40 15.51 15.54
CA GLU A 363 -14.28 16.01 14.47
C GLU A 363 -13.66 17.22 13.73
N ARG A 364 -13.11 18.19 14.47
CA ARG A 364 -12.40 19.35 13.89
C ARG A 364 -11.13 18.95 13.12
N LEU A 365 -10.38 17.97 13.64
CA LEU A 365 -9.19 17.44 12.98
C LEU A 365 -9.53 16.76 11.64
N ILE A 366 -10.56 15.90 11.62
CA ILE A 366 -11.02 15.22 10.41
C ILE A 366 -11.64 16.21 9.42
N HIS A 367 -12.37 17.23 9.89
CA HIS A 367 -12.82 18.32 9.01
C HIS A 367 -11.64 19.07 8.35
N ALA A 368 -10.60 19.41 9.12
CA ALA A 368 -9.41 20.06 8.58
C ALA A 368 -8.67 19.17 7.56
N TYR A 369 -8.53 17.87 7.85
CA TYR A 369 -8.00 16.88 6.90
C TYR A 369 -8.81 16.83 5.61
N MET A 370 -10.14 16.75 5.70
CA MET A 370 -11.02 16.69 4.54
C MET A 370 -10.92 17.94 3.65
N VAL A 371 -10.84 19.14 4.26
CA VAL A 371 -10.61 20.39 3.51
C VAL A 371 -9.25 20.35 2.81
N ALA A 372 -8.17 19.97 3.51
CA ALA A 372 -6.83 19.88 2.93
C ALA A 372 -6.72 18.82 1.81
N ALA A 373 -7.47 17.71 1.94
CA ALA A 373 -7.58 16.66 0.93
C ALA A 373 -8.54 17.00 -0.24
N GLY A 374 -9.16 18.19 -0.23
CA GLY A 374 -10.00 18.67 -1.34
C GLY A 374 -11.45 18.15 -1.38
N TYR A 375 -11.98 17.64 -0.26
CA TYR A 375 -13.41 17.36 -0.14
C TYR A 375 -14.23 18.66 -0.14
N ARG A 376 -15.43 18.60 -0.71
CA ARG A 376 -16.36 19.75 -0.81
C ARG A 376 -17.65 19.47 -0.04
N GLU A 377 -18.42 20.52 0.23
CA GLU A 377 -19.80 20.41 0.75
C GLU A 377 -19.89 19.59 2.06
N ILE A 378 -18.92 19.77 2.95
CA ILE A 378 -18.78 18.99 4.18
C ILE A 378 -19.86 19.42 5.19
N ALA A 379 -20.85 18.56 5.40
CA ALA A 379 -21.96 18.80 6.32
C ALA A 379 -22.03 17.70 7.39
N TRP A 380 -21.78 18.07 8.66
CA TRP A 380 -21.94 17.17 9.81
C TRP A 380 -23.42 16.98 10.14
N VAL A 381 -23.91 15.74 10.04
CA VAL A 381 -25.34 15.37 10.08
C VAL A 381 -25.78 14.85 11.46
N LYS A 382 -24.94 14.08 12.15
CA LYS A 382 -25.31 13.45 13.43
C LYS A 382 -24.08 13.22 14.31
N ARG A 383 -24.25 13.35 15.63
CA ARG A 383 -23.25 12.99 16.66
C ARG A 383 -23.89 12.03 17.66
N VAL A 384 -23.24 10.90 17.96
CA VAL A 384 -23.72 9.87 18.90
C VAL A 384 -22.52 9.20 19.56
N GLY A 385 -22.38 9.31 20.89
CA GLY A 385 -21.44 8.49 21.68
C GLY A 385 -20.01 8.37 21.13
N GLY A 386 -19.36 9.49 20.82
CA GLY A 386 -17.99 9.50 20.23
C GLY A 386 -17.93 9.27 18.71
N ILE A 387 -19.08 9.08 18.04
CA ILE A 387 -19.18 8.94 16.59
C ILE A 387 -19.84 10.18 15.99
N SER A 388 -19.13 10.87 15.09
CA SER A 388 -19.67 11.95 14.27
C SER A 388 -19.81 11.50 12.82
N TYR A 389 -20.96 11.77 12.21
CA TYR A 389 -21.27 11.44 10.83
C TYR A 389 -21.41 12.71 9.98
N ALA A 390 -20.79 12.73 8.79
CA ALA A 390 -20.94 13.82 7.82
C ALA A 390 -21.26 13.28 6.42
N SER A 391 -21.84 14.12 5.57
CA SER A 391 -21.81 13.94 4.11
C SER A 391 -20.82 14.93 3.52
N ALA A 392 -20.08 14.52 2.48
CA ALA A 392 -19.21 15.39 1.71
C ALA A 392 -19.07 14.89 0.28
N THR A 393 -18.79 15.79 -0.66
CA THR A 393 -18.52 15.47 -2.07
C THR A 393 -17.04 15.18 -2.25
N ALA A 394 -16.71 13.96 -2.70
CA ALA A 394 -15.36 13.43 -2.70
C ALA A 394 -14.52 13.95 -3.89
N PRO A 395 -13.22 14.25 -3.68
CA PRO A 395 -12.32 14.74 -4.73
C PRO A 395 -12.20 13.75 -5.89
N GLY A 396 -12.14 14.27 -7.12
CA GLY A 396 -11.94 13.48 -8.36
C GLY A 396 -13.11 12.61 -8.81
N ILE A 397 -14.14 12.42 -7.97
CA ILE A 397 -15.30 11.55 -8.25
C ILE A 397 -16.57 12.37 -8.46
N ASP A 398 -16.65 13.54 -7.82
CA ASP A 398 -17.77 14.49 -7.82
C ASP A 398 -19.11 13.85 -7.45
N ARG A 399 -19.08 13.06 -6.38
CA ARG A 399 -20.24 12.41 -5.76
C ARG A 399 -20.13 12.43 -4.25
N THR A 400 -21.28 12.48 -3.59
CA THR A 400 -21.38 12.47 -2.14
C THR A 400 -21.04 11.09 -1.56
N VAL A 401 -20.27 11.09 -0.47
CA VAL A 401 -19.91 9.92 0.35
C VAL A 401 -20.35 10.13 1.81
N LEU A 402 -20.53 9.03 2.54
CA LEU A 402 -20.82 9.07 3.98
C LEU A 402 -19.51 8.98 4.78
N ILE A 403 -19.28 9.96 5.64
CA ILE A 403 -18.13 9.99 6.55
C ILE A 403 -18.56 9.51 7.93
N SER A 404 -17.74 8.69 8.59
CA SER A 404 -17.85 8.36 10.02
C SER A 404 -16.51 8.64 10.69
N ALA A 405 -16.46 9.68 11.53
CA ALA A 405 -15.32 9.96 12.39
C ALA A 405 -15.59 9.36 13.78
N ARG A 406 -14.75 8.45 14.24
CA ARG A 406 -14.87 7.74 15.53
C ARG A 406 -13.72 8.14 16.44
N SER A 407 -14.04 8.86 17.52
CA SER A 407 -13.09 9.20 18.59
C SER A 407 -13.17 8.19 19.72
N GLY A 408 -12.03 7.75 20.23
CA GLY A 408 -11.91 6.84 21.35
C GLY A 408 -10.50 6.24 21.40
N ASP A 409 -10.26 5.39 22.39
CA ASP A 409 -9.07 4.55 22.54
C ASP A 409 -9.31 3.10 22.09
N GLN A 410 -10.56 2.64 22.10
CA GLN A 410 -10.96 1.29 21.69
C GLN A 410 -10.81 1.06 20.17
N PRO A 411 -10.34 -0.14 19.75
CA PRO A 411 -10.28 -0.51 18.33
C PRO A 411 -11.67 -0.52 17.69
N ILE A 412 -11.73 -0.29 16.38
CA ILE A 412 -13.00 -0.28 15.66
C ILE A 412 -13.46 -1.70 15.38
N ASP A 413 -14.57 -2.09 15.98
CA ASP A 413 -15.20 -3.39 15.78
C ASP A 413 -16.00 -3.51 14.48
N ARG A 414 -16.25 -4.77 14.11
CA ARG A 414 -17.22 -5.24 13.10
C ARG A 414 -18.49 -4.40 13.02
N ARG A 415 -19.06 -4.06 14.18
CA ARG A 415 -20.26 -3.23 14.28
C ARG A 415 -20.07 -1.84 13.65
N GLY A 416 -18.92 -1.19 13.83
CA GLY A 416 -18.64 0.14 13.29
C GLY A 416 -18.57 0.18 11.76
N ILE A 417 -18.01 -0.87 11.15
CA ILE A 417 -18.01 -1.06 9.69
C ILE A 417 -19.42 -1.36 9.19
N GLY A 418 -20.16 -2.25 9.87
CA GLY A 418 -21.55 -2.59 9.54
C GLY A 418 -22.51 -1.40 9.59
N GLU A 419 -22.47 -0.59 10.66
CA GLU A 419 -23.26 0.65 10.81
C GLU A 419 -22.99 1.64 9.67
N LEU A 420 -21.73 1.82 9.28
CA LEU A 420 -21.37 2.68 8.15
C LEU A 420 -21.88 2.10 6.83
N ARG A 421 -21.78 0.78 6.60
CA ARG A 421 -22.23 0.13 5.37
C ARG A 421 -23.74 0.28 5.17
N VAL A 422 -24.52 0.04 6.21
CA VAL A 422 -25.99 0.26 6.22
C VAL A 422 -26.32 1.74 6.03
N GLY A 423 -25.56 2.65 6.65
CA GLY A 423 -25.75 4.10 6.46
C GLY A 423 -25.48 4.59 5.03
N VAL A 424 -24.49 4.01 4.34
CA VAL A 424 -24.20 4.28 2.92
C VAL A 424 -25.34 3.76 2.04
N GLU A 425 -25.80 2.54 2.31
CA GLU A 425 -26.86 1.88 1.54
C GLU A 425 -28.22 2.57 1.69
N ALA A 426 -28.66 2.85 2.92
CA ALA A 426 -29.93 3.51 3.21
C ALA A 426 -30.02 4.95 2.65
N LYS A 427 -28.88 5.62 2.45
CA LYS A 427 -28.80 6.93 1.77
C LYS A 427 -28.49 6.83 0.27
N ASN A 428 -28.39 5.61 -0.27
CA ASN A 428 -27.95 5.28 -1.63
C ASN A 428 -26.65 5.99 -2.07
N LEU A 429 -25.73 6.20 -1.12
CA LEU A 429 -24.44 6.85 -1.37
C LEU A 429 -23.46 5.87 -2.05
N VAL A 430 -22.42 6.42 -2.67
CA VAL A 430 -21.48 5.64 -3.49
C VAL A 430 -20.52 4.83 -2.62
N ALA A 431 -20.01 5.45 -1.55
CA ALA A 431 -19.06 4.85 -0.63
C ALA A 431 -19.16 5.47 0.76
N GLY A 432 -18.62 4.75 1.75
CA GLY A 432 -18.31 5.27 3.08
C GLY A 432 -16.83 5.56 3.25
N VAL A 433 -16.47 6.48 4.14
CA VAL A 433 -15.10 6.70 4.63
C VAL A 433 -15.13 6.69 6.15
N LEU A 434 -14.37 5.79 6.77
CA LEU A 434 -14.22 5.71 8.23
C LEU A 434 -12.88 6.32 8.65
N PHE A 435 -12.93 7.25 9.60
CA PHE A 435 -11.77 7.83 10.26
C PHE A 435 -11.73 7.40 11.73
N SER A 436 -10.58 6.92 12.20
CA SER A 436 -10.38 6.44 13.57
C SER A 436 -8.98 6.76 14.08
N GLY A 437 -8.86 7.12 15.36
CA GLY A 437 -7.56 7.17 16.03
C GLY A 437 -6.96 5.77 16.20
N PRO A 438 -7.65 4.84 16.89
CA PRO A 438 -7.29 3.43 16.98
C PRO A 438 -7.40 2.68 15.64
N GLU A 439 -6.79 1.49 15.59
CA GLU A 439 -6.83 0.56 14.46
C GLU A 439 -8.16 -0.21 14.37
N LEU A 440 -8.31 -1.04 13.33
CA LEU A 440 -9.41 -2.00 13.20
C LEU A 440 -9.17 -3.24 14.08
N SER A 441 -10.22 -3.91 14.57
CA SER A 441 -10.10 -5.29 15.06
C SER A 441 -10.22 -6.30 13.90
N GLU A 442 -9.69 -7.52 14.05
CA GLU A 442 -9.71 -8.55 12.98
C GLU A 442 -11.13 -8.79 12.41
N ASP A 443 -12.16 -8.73 13.25
CA ASP A 443 -13.55 -8.92 12.83
C ASP A 443 -14.11 -7.71 12.06
N ALA A 444 -13.52 -6.52 12.21
CA ALA A 444 -13.80 -5.36 11.37
C ALA A 444 -13.12 -5.45 10.01
N GLU A 445 -11.90 -5.99 9.93
CA GLU A 445 -11.24 -6.30 8.67
C GLU A 445 -12.03 -7.36 7.89
N ARG A 446 -12.42 -8.46 8.55
CA ARG A 446 -13.31 -9.50 7.99
C ARG A 446 -14.67 -8.96 7.56
N GLU A 447 -15.19 -7.93 8.22
CA GLU A 447 -16.42 -7.25 7.80
C GLU A 447 -16.18 -6.30 6.62
N LEU A 448 -15.00 -5.68 6.51
CA LEU A 448 -14.62 -4.81 5.41
C LEU A 448 -14.47 -5.59 4.09
N GLU A 449 -13.84 -6.76 4.13
CA GLU A 449 -13.68 -7.68 2.98
C GLU A 449 -15.00 -8.16 2.36
N ARG A 450 -16.13 -8.09 3.10
CA ARG A 450 -17.41 -8.60 2.59
C ARG A 450 -17.94 -7.82 1.39
N PRO A 451 -18.61 -8.52 0.45
CA PRO A 451 -19.27 -7.88 -0.68
C PRO A 451 -20.38 -6.95 -0.20
N GLY A 452 -20.44 -5.74 -0.76
CA GLY A 452 -21.42 -4.70 -0.41
C GLY A 452 -20.95 -3.33 -0.90
N ARG A 453 -21.62 -2.26 -0.44
CA ARG A 453 -21.20 -0.86 -0.70
C ARG A 453 -19.76 -0.64 -0.21
N SER A 454 -18.94 0.03 -1.02
CA SER A 454 -17.52 0.24 -0.72
C SER A 454 -17.32 1.12 0.52
N ILE A 455 -16.39 0.72 1.39
CA ILE A 455 -15.92 1.52 2.51
C ILE A 455 -14.41 1.70 2.34
N ALA A 456 -13.93 2.94 2.43
CA ALA A 456 -12.54 3.24 2.69
C ALA A 456 -12.34 3.42 4.20
N VAL A 457 -11.19 3.03 4.73
CA VAL A 457 -10.81 3.23 6.13
C VAL A 457 -9.51 4.01 6.18
N MET A 458 -9.40 4.92 7.15
CA MET A 458 -8.18 5.65 7.50
C MET A 458 -8.07 5.64 9.03
N CYS A 459 -7.33 4.66 9.55
CA CYS A 459 -7.21 4.36 10.97
C CYS A 459 -5.74 4.27 11.41
N GLY A 460 -5.46 4.46 12.70
CA GLY A 460 -4.11 4.28 13.26
C GLY A 460 -3.04 5.06 12.50
N ASP A 461 -1.91 4.40 12.23
CA ASP A 461 -0.77 4.98 11.53
C ASP A 461 -1.12 5.52 10.12
N GLN A 462 -2.09 4.95 9.39
CA GLN A 462 -2.53 5.49 8.10
C GLN A 462 -3.18 6.88 8.23
N LEU A 463 -3.96 7.13 9.30
CA LEU A 463 -4.53 8.45 9.56
C LEU A 463 -3.44 9.45 9.96
N VAL A 464 -2.52 9.04 10.82
CA VAL A 464 -1.39 9.88 11.29
C VAL A 464 -0.51 10.29 10.10
N ALA A 465 -0.17 9.36 9.21
CA ALA A 465 0.61 9.63 8.00
C ALA A 465 -0.14 10.54 7.01
N ALA A 466 -1.46 10.35 6.83
CA ALA A 466 -2.26 11.21 5.96
C ALA A 466 -2.40 12.66 6.48
N LEU A 467 -2.49 12.83 7.80
CA LEU A 467 -2.48 14.14 8.47
C LEU A 467 -1.13 14.84 8.29
N ILE A 468 -0.01 14.12 8.45
CA ILE A 468 1.34 14.64 8.17
C ILE A 468 1.46 15.06 6.70
N ALA A 469 1.05 14.20 5.75
CA ALA A 469 1.14 14.46 4.31
C ALA A 469 0.26 15.64 3.84
N THR A 470 -0.81 15.97 4.57
CA THR A 470 -1.67 17.13 4.31
C THR A 470 -1.31 18.37 5.13
N GLY A 471 -0.29 18.29 6.01
CA GLY A 471 0.11 19.39 6.90
C GLY A 471 -0.88 19.71 8.02
N VAL A 472 -1.79 18.78 8.35
CA VAL A 472 -2.86 18.99 9.34
C VAL A 472 -2.42 18.46 10.71
N GLY A 473 -2.41 19.34 11.71
CA GLY A 473 -1.98 19.02 13.07
C GLY A 473 -0.45 18.97 13.27
N VAL A 474 0.32 19.30 12.24
CA VAL A 474 1.79 19.42 12.26
C VAL A 474 2.24 20.75 11.67
N VAL A 475 3.48 21.16 11.97
CA VAL A 475 4.12 22.34 11.35
C VAL A 475 5.37 21.88 10.63
N SER A 476 5.39 22.08 9.30
CA SER A 476 6.54 21.78 8.46
C SER A 476 7.51 22.96 8.43
N SER A 477 8.78 22.71 8.74
CA SER A 477 9.85 23.72 8.70
C SER A 477 11.04 23.17 7.91
N ALA A 478 11.60 24.00 7.02
CA ALA A 478 12.82 23.66 6.29
C ALA A 478 14.04 24.27 6.99
N ALA A 479 15.05 23.45 7.26
CA ALA A 479 16.37 23.94 7.65
C ALA A 479 17.18 24.27 6.38
N PRO A 480 17.92 25.40 6.32
CA PRO A 480 18.79 25.68 5.19
C PRO A 480 19.97 24.70 5.19
N LEU A 481 20.11 23.94 4.10
CA LEU A 481 21.25 23.07 3.85
C LEU A 481 22.10 23.68 2.75
N HIS A 482 23.39 23.86 3.04
CA HIS A 482 24.37 24.40 2.10
C HIS A 482 25.40 23.32 1.78
N TYR A 483 25.70 23.15 0.50
CA TYR A 483 26.69 22.20 -0.01
C TYR A 483 27.83 22.95 -0.68
N VAL A 484 29.02 22.37 -0.59
CA VAL A 484 30.14 22.74 -1.45
C VAL A 484 29.82 22.21 -2.86
N ASP A 485 30.00 23.06 -3.88
CA ASP A 485 30.00 22.61 -5.26
C ASP A 485 31.38 22.02 -5.58
N ASP A 486 31.56 20.76 -5.16
CA ASP A 486 32.80 20.00 -5.29
C ASP A 486 33.29 20.00 -6.76
N GLN A 487 32.37 19.92 -7.73
CA GLN A 487 32.70 19.93 -9.16
C GLN A 487 33.19 21.31 -9.64
N LEU A 488 32.48 22.39 -9.29
CA LEU A 488 32.89 23.74 -9.66
C LEU A 488 34.26 24.10 -9.08
N LEU A 489 34.55 23.68 -7.85
CA LEU A 489 35.86 23.90 -7.24
C LEU A 489 36.96 23.06 -7.89
N ASP A 490 36.72 21.79 -8.20
CA ASP A 490 37.69 20.96 -8.94
C ASP A 490 37.97 21.55 -10.34
N GLU A 491 36.96 22.04 -11.06
CA GLU A 491 37.11 22.70 -12.36
C GLU A 491 37.90 24.03 -12.26
N LEU A 492 37.72 24.80 -11.17
CA LEU A 492 38.44 26.06 -10.93
C LEU A 492 39.85 25.89 -10.36
N LEU A 493 40.16 24.75 -9.73
CA LEU A 493 41.47 24.45 -9.14
C LEU A 493 42.39 23.63 -10.06
N ALA A 494 41.85 23.08 -11.16
CA ALA A 494 42.60 22.33 -12.16
C ALA A 494 43.11 23.17 -13.35
N GLY A 495 42.81 24.48 -13.37
CA GLY A 495 43.21 25.45 -14.40
C GLY A 495 44.34 26.38 -13.99
#